data_AF-A0A8H7R9I7-F1
#
_entry.id   AF-A0A8H7R9I7-F1
#
_cell.length_a   1.000
_cell.length_b   1.000
_cell.length_c   1.000
_cell.angle_alpha   90.00
_cell.angle_beta   90.00
_cell.angle_gamma   90.00
#
_symmetry.space_group_name_H-M   'P 1'
#
loop_
_entity.id
_entity.type
_entity.pdbx_description
1 polymer ?
#
loop_
_entity_poly.entity_id
_entity_poly.type
_entity_poly.pdbx_seq_one_letter_code
_entity_poly.pdbx_strand_id
1 'polypeptide(L)'
;MGVKQKPTQSTPANGLNQPSEKDREREKRRRAAETNVGKEFQTLDFNSMDISVLRKYARVHKIKIKSKGNKEELAACVSRHFANQTVKELDTITCFLYTAHYKDSVLRLPLHI
;
A
#
# COMPACT_ATOMS: atom_id res chain seq x y z
N MET A 1 40.96 -40.72 40.19
CA MET A 1 40.92 -40.88 38.72
C MET A 1 40.17 -39.66 38.18
N GLY A 2 40.82 -38.51 37.95
CA GLY A 2 41.45 -38.15 36.66
C GLY A 2 40.35 -37.65 35.70
N VAL A 3 40.30 -36.43 35.15
CA VAL A 3 41.32 -35.44 34.80
C VAL A 3 40.64 -34.08 34.55
N LYS A 4 41.32 -32.98 34.87
CA LYS A 4 40.97 -31.59 34.51
C LYS A 4 41.28 -31.33 33.03
N GLN A 5 40.42 -30.63 32.29
CA GLN A 5 40.83 -29.79 31.14
C GLN A 5 39.96 -28.53 31.02
N LYS A 6 40.62 -27.41 30.70
CA LYS A 6 40.14 -26.02 30.59
C LYS A 6 40.04 -25.62 29.09
N PRO A 7 39.62 -24.39 28.72
CA PRO A 7 38.68 -24.10 27.63
C PRO A 7 39.35 -23.92 26.25
N THR A 8 38.59 -24.14 25.18
CA THR A 8 38.94 -23.68 23.83
C THR A 8 37.87 -22.74 23.27
N GLN A 9 38.28 -21.49 23.13
CA GLN A 9 37.62 -20.42 22.40
C GLN A 9 37.73 -20.75 20.90
N SER A 10 36.60 -20.76 20.17
CA SER A 10 36.61 -20.73 18.70
C SER A 10 35.73 -19.57 18.23
N THR A 11 36.42 -18.53 17.80
CA THR A 11 35.92 -17.33 17.13
C THR A 11 35.10 -17.72 15.89
N PRO A 12 33.91 -17.15 15.64
CA PRO A 12 33.31 -17.22 14.32
C PRO A 12 34.08 -16.30 13.39
N ALA A 13 34.72 -16.88 12.36
CA ALA A 13 35.32 -16.15 11.26
C ALA A 13 34.22 -15.35 10.54
N ASN A 14 34.27 -14.03 10.68
CA ASN A 14 33.38 -13.08 10.05
C ASN A 14 33.78 -12.93 8.57
N GLY A 15 33.38 -13.89 7.73
CA GLY A 15 33.52 -13.79 6.28
C GLY A 15 32.50 -12.79 5.74
N LEU A 16 32.93 -11.55 5.48
CA LEU A 16 32.16 -10.59 4.70
C LEU A 16 31.89 -11.17 3.32
N ASN A 17 30.72 -11.77 3.16
CA ASN A 17 30.21 -12.23 1.88
C ASN A 17 29.78 -10.98 1.08
N GLN A 18 30.71 -10.41 0.30
CA GLN A 18 30.34 -9.31 -0.60
C GLN A 18 29.41 -9.87 -1.69
N PRO A 19 28.19 -9.34 -1.84
CA PRO A 19 27.27 -9.80 -2.88
C PRO A 19 27.91 -9.54 -4.25
N SER A 20 27.89 -10.56 -5.11
CA SER A 20 28.48 -10.48 -6.44
C SER A 20 27.80 -9.38 -7.26
N GLU A 21 28.51 -8.79 -8.24
CA GLU A 21 27.94 -7.79 -9.16
C GLU A 21 26.64 -8.29 -9.83
N LYS A 22 26.57 -9.60 -10.11
CA LYS A 22 25.37 -10.26 -10.65
C LYS A 22 24.20 -10.26 -9.65
N ASP A 23 24.47 -10.46 -8.37
CA ASP A 23 23.45 -10.39 -7.31
C ASP A 23 22.96 -8.95 -7.10
N ARG A 24 23.87 -7.96 -7.18
CA ARG A 24 23.51 -6.53 -7.12
C ARG A 24 22.63 -6.10 -8.29
N GLU A 25 22.96 -6.54 -9.49
CA GLU A 25 22.19 -6.24 -10.70
C GLU A 25 20.81 -6.92 -10.65
N ARG A 26 20.72 -8.16 -10.16
CA ARG A 26 19.43 -8.85 -9.95
C ARG A 26 18.57 -8.15 -8.90
N GLU A 27 19.17 -7.68 -7.81
CA GLU A 27 18.46 -6.90 -6.78
C GLU A 27 18.00 -5.54 -7.30
N LYS A 28 18.82 -4.87 -8.11
CA LYS A 28 18.48 -3.61 -8.77
C LYS A 28 17.32 -3.80 -9.76
N ARG A 29 17.34 -4.88 -10.55
CA ARG A 29 16.23 -5.25 -11.43
C ARG A 29 14.97 -5.64 -10.67
N ARG A 30 15.09 -6.29 -9.51
CA ARG A 30 13.94 -6.62 -8.65
C ARG A 30 13.27 -5.36 -8.09
N ARG A 31 14.06 -4.40 -7.57
CA ARG A 31 13.53 -3.09 -7.13
C ARG A 31 12.98 -2.26 -8.29
N ALA A 32 13.62 -2.31 -9.46
CA ALA A 32 13.11 -1.67 -10.67
C ALA A 32 11.80 -2.30 -11.15
N ALA A 33 11.63 -3.62 -11.02
CA ALA A 33 10.38 -4.30 -11.37
C ALA A 33 9.26 -3.99 -10.36
N GLU A 34 9.56 -3.98 -9.05
CA GLU A 34 8.62 -3.58 -8.00
C GLU A 34 8.14 -2.12 -8.16
N THR A 35 8.97 -1.23 -8.72
CA THR A 35 8.60 0.17 -9.01
C THR A 35 7.85 0.36 -10.33
N ASN A 36 7.74 -0.67 -11.17
CA ASN A 36 7.05 -0.60 -12.48
C ASN A 36 5.69 -1.32 -12.50
N VAL A 37 5.30 -2.05 -11.44
CA VAL A 37 3.95 -2.60 -11.34
C VAL A 37 2.98 -1.44 -11.04
N GLY A 38 2.38 -0.85 -12.08
CA GLY A 38 1.32 0.16 -11.96
C GLY A 38 1.53 1.50 -12.70
N LYS A 39 2.54 1.65 -13.56
CA LYS A 39 2.80 2.92 -14.26
C LYS A 39 1.76 3.38 -15.28
N GLU A 40 0.87 2.49 -15.72
CA GLU A 40 -0.16 2.81 -16.72
C GLU A 40 -1.56 3.02 -16.10
N PHE A 41 -1.67 3.12 -14.78
CA PHE A 41 -2.91 3.62 -14.19
C PHE A 41 -2.89 5.14 -14.31
N GLN A 42 -3.95 5.69 -14.92
CA GLN A 42 -4.20 7.13 -14.95
C GLN A 42 -4.09 7.65 -13.51
N THR A 43 -3.02 8.39 -13.23
CA THR A 43 -2.75 8.86 -11.88
C THR A 43 -3.80 9.91 -11.53
N LEU A 44 -4.68 9.58 -10.60
CA LEU A 44 -5.72 10.50 -10.16
C LEU A 44 -5.09 11.65 -9.38
N ASP A 45 -5.26 12.88 -9.85
CA ASP A 45 -4.86 14.06 -9.10
C ASP A 45 -5.95 14.45 -8.10
N PHE A 46 -5.73 14.10 -6.83
CA PHE A 46 -6.63 14.43 -5.73
C PHE A 46 -6.60 15.93 -5.34
N ASN A 47 -5.63 16.72 -5.79
CA ASN A 47 -5.62 18.16 -5.53
C ASN A 47 -6.64 18.92 -6.39
N SER A 48 -6.95 18.38 -7.58
CA SER A 48 -8.01 18.89 -8.44
C SER A 48 -9.42 18.71 -7.85
N MET A 49 -9.60 17.81 -6.87
CA MET A 49 -10.89 17.52 -6.26
C MET A 49 -11.26 18.54 -5.17
N ASP A 50 -12.57 18.70 -4.96
CA ASP A 50 -13.10 19.53 -3.89
C ASP A 50 -12.78 18.96 -2.50
N ILE A 51 -12.55 19.86 -1.55
CA ILE A 51 -12.28 19.49 -0.16
C ILE A 51 -13.45 18.70 0.48
N SER A 52 -14.68 18.93 0.00
CA SER A 52 -15.87 18.20 0.43
C SER A 52 -15.83 16.72 0.01
N VAL A 53 -15.37 16.44 -1.21
CA VAL A 53 -15.18 15.08 -1.76
C VAL A 53 -14.07 14.37 -1.01
N LEU A 54 -12.93 15.03 -0.81
CA LEU A 54 -11.81 14.46 -0.05
C LEU A 54 -12.20 14.15 1.40
N ARG A 55 -12.97 15.02 2.06
CA ARG A 55 -13.51 14.79 3.40
C ARG A 55 -14.52 13.64 3.43
N LYS A 56 -15.38 13.52 2.41
CA LYS A 56 -16.34 12.41 2.29
C LYS A 56 -15.60 11.09 2.16
N TYR A 57 -14.58 11.02 1.30
CA TYR A 57 -13.74 9.84 1.13
C TYR A 57 -13.08 9.45 2.45
N ALA A 58 -12.43 10.40 3.14
CA ALA A 58 -11.80 10.13 4.43
C ALA A 58 -12.78 9.65 5.51
N ARG A 59 -14.02 10.15 5.52
CA ARG A 59 -15.06 9.68 6.45
C ARG A 59 -15.47 8.24 6.15
N VAL A 60 -15.75 7.91 4.89
CA VAL A 60 -16.18 6.58 4.47
C VAL A 60 -15.11 5.53 4.78
N HIS A 61 -13.86 5.84 4.43
CA HIS A 61 -12.71 4.94 4.67
C HIS A 61 -12.09 5.08 6.07
N LYS A 62 -12.70 5.86 6.97
CA LYS A 62 -12.26 6.06 8.36
C LYS A 62 -10.77 6.45 8.47
N ILE A 63 -10.30 7.26 7.53
CA ILE A 63 -8.90 7.71 7.47
C ILE A 63 -8.65 8.71 8.59
N LYS A 64 -7.65 8.43 9.44
CA LYS A 64 -7.23 9.33 10.52
C LYS A 64 -6.41 10.48 9.96
N ILE A 65 -7.03 11.65 9.82
CA ILE A 65 -6.35 12.87 9.35
C ILE A 65 -5.89 13.67 10.59
N LYS A 66 -4.59 13.99 10.67
CA LYS A 66 -4.04 14.80 11.77
C LYS A 66 -4.41 16.28 11.66
N SER A 67 -4.45 16.83 10.46
CA SER A 67 -4.78 18.24 10.21
C SER A 67 -6.08 18.39 9.44
N LYS A 68 -7.10 19.02 10.04
CA LYS A 68 -8.41 19.25 9.39
C LYS A 68 -8.41 20.44 8.40
N GLY A 69 -7.35 21.25 8.40
CA GLY A 69 -7.31 22.55 7.74
C GLY A 69 -6.64 22.56 6.37
N ASN A 70 -5.68 21.67 6.11
CA ASN A 70 -4.85 21.77 4.91
C ASN A 70 -5.35 20.84 3.79
N LYS A 71 -5.72 21.41 2.63
CA LYS A 71 -6.31 20.66 1.50
C LYS A 71 -5.27 19.71 0.90
N GLU A 72 -4.04 20.18 0.77
CA GLU A 72 -2.90 19.47 0.18
C GLU A 72 -2.52 18.25 1.04
N GLU A 73 -2.52 18.41 2.37
CA GLU A 73 -2.26 17.30 3.30
C GLU A 73 -3.37 16.25 3.24
N LEU A 74 -4.63 16.70 3.12
CA LEU A 74 -5.77 15.82 2.95
C LEU A 74 -5.68 15.03 1.63
N ALA A 75 -5.37 15.71 0.51
CA ALA A 75 -5.21 15.08 -0.78
C ALA A 75 -4.05 14.06 -0.78
N ALA A 76 -2.91 14.40 -0.17
CA ALA A 76 -1.78 13.47 -0.03
C ALA A 76 -2.14 12.24 0.81
N CYS A 77 -2.88 12.42 1.91
CA CYS A 77 -3.34 11.33 2.76
C CYS A 77 -4.31 10.40 2.02
N VAL A 78 -5.28 10.97 1.29
CA VAL A 78 -6.24 10.25 0.46
C VAL A 78 -5.54 9.49 -0.67
N SER A 79 -4.63 10.14 -1.39
CA SER A 79 -3.84 9.53 -2.47
C SER A 79 -3.06 8.30 -1.97
N ARG A 80 -2.39 8.44 -0.83
CA ARG A 80 -1.67 7.34 -0.19
C ARG A 80 -2.60 6.21 0.24
N HIS A 81 -3.77 6.52 0.78
CA HIS A 81 -4.74 5.50 1.16
C HIS A 81 -5.26 4.75 -0.07
N PHE A 82 -5.65 5.48 -1.13
CA PHE A 82 -6.15 4.93 -2.38
C PHE A 82 -5.14 3.97 -3.03
N ALA A 83 -3.86 4.34 -3.07
CA ALA A 83 -2.81 3.49 -3.63
C ALA A 83 -2.58 2.18 -2.85
N ASN A 84 -2.88 2.17 -1.55
CA ASN A 84 -2.72 0.98 -0.69
C ASN A 84 -4.03 0.20 -0.51
N GLN A 85 -5.13 0.67 -1.10
CA GLN A 85 -6.43 0.08 -0.90
C GLN A 85 -6.54 -1.23 -1.69
N THR A 86 -6.84 -2.31 -0.98
CA THR A 86 -7.21 -3.58 -1.61
C THR A 86 -8.70 -3.59 -1.91
N VAL A 87 -9.05 -3.98 -3.13
CA VAL A 87 -10.43 -3.99 -3.62
C VAL A 87 -10.81 -5.42 -3.98
N LYS A 88 -11.98 -5.87 -3.51
CA LYS A 88 -12.59 -7.11 -3.99
C LYS A 88 -13.28 -6.80 -5.32
N GLU A 89 -12.59 -7.11 -6.42
CA GLU A 89 -13.01 -6.68 -7.76
C GLU A 89 -14.42 -7.12 -8.12
N LEU A 90 -14.76 -8.39 -7.89
CA LEU A 90 -16.07 -8.95 -8.22
C LEU A 90 -17.22 -8.24 -7.49
N ASP A 91 -17.09 -8.08 -6.17
CA ASP A 91 -18.09 -7.39 -5.35
C ASP A 91 -18.23 -5.93 -5.78
N THR A 92 -17.11 -5.28 -6.09
CA THR A 92 -17.06 -3.86 -6.44
C THR A 92 -17.68 -3.60 -7.82
N ILE A 93 -17.37 -4.42 -8.82
CA ILE A 93 -17.93 -4.33 -10.16
C ILE A 93 -19.43 -4.63 -10.11
N THR A 94 -19.84 -5.68 -9.39
CA THR A 94 -21.26 -6.04 -9.22
C THR A 94 -22.03 -4.91 -8.55
N CYS A 95 -21.48 -4.36 -7.46
CA CYS A 95 -22.04 -3.23 -6.75
C CYS A 95 -22.16 -1.98 -7.66
N PHE A 96 -21.12 -1.69 -8.43
CA PHE A 96 -21.11 -0.56 -9.36
C PHE A 96 -22.18 -0.70 -10.44
N LEU A 97 -22.23 -1.86 -11.12
CA LEU A 97 -23.23 -2.15 -12.15
C LEU A 97 -24.64 -2.06 -11.59
N TYR A 98 -24.88 -2.67 -10.43
CA TYR A 98 -26.18 -2.63 -9.78
C TYR A 98 -26.56 -1.18 -9.44
N THR A 99 -25.69 -0.44 -8.75
CA THR A 99 -25.97 0.95 -8.36
C THR A 99 -26.17 1.85 -9.60
N ALA A 100 -25.42 1.61 -10.68
CA ALA A 100 -25.51 2.39 -11.91
C ALA A 100 -26.74 2.05 -12.77
N HIS A 101 -27.22 0.81 -12.73
CA HIS A 101 -28.42 0.39 -13.45
C HIS A 101 -29.71 0.73 -12.68
N TYR A 102 -29.63 0.74 -11.34
CA TYR A 102 -30.77 0.87 -10.44
C TYR A 102 -30.77 2.18 -9.64
N LYS A 103 -30.14 3.22 -10.19
CA LYS A 103 -29.88 4.55 -9.55
C LYS A 103 -31.13 5.17 -8.92
N ASP A 104 -32.27 5.00 -9.57
CA ASP A 104 -33.57 5.56 -9.19
C ASP A 104 -34.48 4.55 -8.45
N SER A 105 -34.03 3.31 -8.33
CA SER A 105 -34.79 2.27 -7.64
C SER A 105 -34.55 2.32 -6.13
N VAL A 106 -35.61 2.06 -5.37
CA VAL A 106 -35.63 2.10 -3.90
C VAL A 106 -34.77 0.98 -3.29
N LEU A 107 -34.44 -0.05 -4.07
CA LEU A 107 -33.63 -1.19 -3.65
C LEU A 107 -32.14 -0.83 -3.75
N ARG A 108 -31.59 -0.25 -2.68
CA ARG A 108 -30.15 -0.04 -2.54
C ARG A 108 -29.52 -1.28 -1.92
N LEU A 109 -28.49 -1.82 -2.58
CA LEU A 109 -27.70 -2.89 -1.99
C LEU A 109 -27.06 -2.39 -0.68
N PRO A 110 -27.15 -3.11 0.45
CA PRO A 110 -26.45 -2.73 1.66
C PRO A 110 -24.94 -2.71 1.40
N LEU A 111 -24.35 -1.52 1.31
CA LEU A 111 -22.92 -1.37 1.09
C LEU A 111 -22.20 -1.53 2.43
N HIS A 112 -21.66 -2.73 2.67
CA HIS A 112 -20.72 -2.97 3.76
C HIS A 112 -19.32 -2.53 3.30
N ILE A 113 -19.07 -1.22 3.41
CA ILE A 113 -17.78 -0.56 3.17
C ILE A 113 -17.02 -0.33 4.48
#